data_AF-A0A355GR14-F1
#
_entry.id   AF-A0A355GR14-F1
#
_cell.length_a   1.000
_cell.length_b   1.000
_cell.length_c   1.000
_cell.angle_alpha   90.00
_cell.angle_beta   90.00
_cell.angle_gamma   90.00
#
_symmetry.space_group_name_H-M   'P 1'
#
loop_
_entity.id
_entity.type
_entity.pdbx_description
1 polymer ?
#
loop_
_entity_poly.entity_id
_entity_poly.type
_entity_poly.pdbx_seq_one_letter_code
_entity_poly.pdbx_strand_id
1 'polypeptide(L)' 'IADEPTTALDVTIQAQIMDLMRELRQKLNTAIILITHDLGVVAGMCTRIQVM' A
#
# COMPACT_ATOMS: atom_id res chain seq x y z
N ILE A 1 -9.10 -2.99 3.05
CA ILE A 1 -9.08 -1.59 2.58
C ILE A 1 -8.10 -0.86 3.47
N ALA A 2 -7.10 -0.21 2.89
CA ALA A 2 -6.03 0.47 3.60
C ALA A 2 -6.10 1.95 3.27
N ASP A 3 -6.57 2.75 4.23
CA ASP A 3 -6.79 4.19 4.07
C ASP A 3 -5.65 4.97 4.73
N GLU A 4 -4.84 5.61 3.90
CA GLU A 4 -3.59 6.28 4.29
C GLU A 4 -2.73 5.48 5.29
N PRO A 5 -2.43 4.19 5.03
CA PRO A 5 -1.85 3.28 6.03
C PRO A 5 -0.42 3.63 6.45
N THR A 6 0.24 4.56 5.76
CA THR A 6 1.63 4.97 5.99
C THR A 6 1.76 6.41 6.49
N THR A 7 0.63 7.09 6.76
CA THR A 7 0.67 8.46 7.30
C THR A 7 1.39 8.51 8.65
N ALA A 8 2.23 9.54 8.81
CA ALA A 8 3.07 9.76 9.99
C ALA A 8 4.14 8.69 10.27
N LEU A 9 4.42 7.79 9.32
CA LEU A 9 5.55 6.87 9.40
C LEU A 9 6.78 7.46 8.70
N ASP A 10 7.97 7.09 9.17
CA ASP A 10 9.19 7.35 8.42
C ASP A 10 9.29 6.43 7.19
N VAL A 11 10.15 6.81 6.24
CA VAL A 11 10.32 6.11 4.96
C VAL A 11 10.73 4.64 5.14
N THR A 12 11.48 4.30 6.19
CA THR A 12 11.93 2.93 6.44
C THR A 12 10.77 2.06 6.91
N ILE A 13 9.99 2.55 7.88
CA ILE A 13 8.82 1.82 8.38
C ILE A 13 7.72 1.73 7.32
N GLN A 14 7.53 2.78 6.52
CA GLN A 14 6.65 2.73 5.35
C GLN A 14 7.00 1.56 4.44
N ALA A 15 8.27 1.40 4.04
CA ALA A 15 8.68 0.29 3.19
C ALA A 15 8.36 -1.09 3.81
N GLN A 16 8.61 -1.26 5.11
CA GLN A 16 8.30 -2.50 5.83
C GLN A 16 6.81 -2.82 5.85
N ILE A 17 5.95 -1.82 6.11
CA ILE A 17 4.49 -1.97 6.10
C ILE A 17 4.01 -2.36 4.68
N MET A 18 4.56 -1.72 3.65
CA MET A 18 4.21 -2.02 2.26
C MET A 18 4.60 -3.45 1.86
N ASP A 19 5.76 -3.93 2.30
CA ASP A 19 6.20 -5.31 2.05
C ASP A 19 5.32 -6.32 2.79
N LEU A 20 4.97 -6.04 4.05
CA LEU A 20 4.04 -6.87 4.82
C LEU A 20 2.66 -6.96 4.13
N MET A 21 2.12 -5.84 3.65
CA MET A 21 0.85 -5.83 2.91
C MET A 21 0.93 -6.67 1.64
N ARG A 22 2.04 -6.60 0.90
CA ARG A 22 2.27 -7.40 -0.31
C ARG A 22 2.30 -8.90 0.01
N GLU A 23 2.98 -9.29 1.09
CA GLU A 23 3.07 -10.67 1.56
C GLU A 23 1.69 -11.19 2.01
N LEU A 24 0.94 -10.42 2.79
CA LEU A 24 -0.40 -10.79 3.24
C LEU A 24 -1.37 -10.97 2.08
N ARG A 25 -1.31 -10.09 1.07
CA ARG A 25 -2.11 -10.23 -0.17
C ARG A 25 -1.87 -11.59 -0.84
N GLN A 26 -0.60 -12.00 -0.93
CA GLN A 26 -0.22 -13.27 -1.55
C GLN A 26 -0.65 -14.47 -0.70
N LYS A 27 -0.37 -14.44 0.62
CA LYS A 27 -0.70 -15.53 1.54
C LYS A 27 -2.19 -15.78 1.66
N LEU A 28 -2.98 -14.70 1.70
CA LEU A 28 -4.42 -14.78 1.90
C LEU A 28 -5.20 -14.90 0.59
N ASN A 29 -4.54 -14.77 -0.57
CA ASN A 29 -5.17 -14.71 -1.89
C ASN A 29 -6.32 -13.69 -1.94
N THR A 30 -6.05 -12.46 -1.48
CA THR A 30 -7.03 -11.38 -1.39
C THR A 30 -6.63 -10.18 -2.25
N ALA A 31 -7.58 -9.27 -2.48
CA ALA A 31 -7.30 -7.96 -3.04
C ALA A 31 -7.09 -6.92 -1.94
N ILE A 32 -6.21 -5.95 -2.20
CA ILE A 32 -6.02 -4.76 -1.35
C ILE A 32 -6.47 -3.54 -2.15
N ILE A 33 -7.39 -2.79 -1.56
CA ILE A 33 -7.69 -1.41 -1.97
C ILE A 33 -6.84 -0.50 -1.10
N LEU A 34 -5.99 0.30 -1.73
CA LEU A 34 -5.13 1.28 -1.09
C LEU A 34 -5.62 2.69 -1.45
N ILE A 35 -5.80 3.53 -0.45
CA ILE A 35 -6.14 4.95 -0.58
C ILE A 35 -4.96 5.74 -0.05
N THR A 36 -4.39 6.61 -0.89
CA THR A 36 -3.24 7.45 -0.53
C THR A 36 -3.11 8.59 -1.54
N HIS A 37 -2.51 9.69 -1.10
CA HIS A 37 -2.08 10.79 -1.96
C HIS A 37 -0.60 10.65 -2.40
N ASP A 38 0.13 9.62 -1.93
CA ASP A 38 1.53 9.39 -2.25
C ASP A 38 1.70 8.55 -3.54
N LEU A 39 2.15 9.19 -4.61
CA LEU A 39 2.40 8.53 -5.91
C LEU A 39 3.57 7.54 -5.87
N GLY A 40 4.54 7.71 -4.97
CA GLY A 40 5.65 6.76 -4.80
C GLY A 40 5.18 5.42 -4.25
N VAL A 41 4.25 5.46 -3.30
CA VAL A 41 3.56 4.28 -2.77
C VAL A 41 2.73 3.60 -3.86
N VAL A 42 1.97 4.38 -4.64
CA VAL A 42 1.13 3.86 -5.73
C VAL A 42 1.97 3.15 -6.80
N ALA A 43 3.11 3.71 -7.20
CA ALA A 43 3.98 3.15 -8.22
C ALA A 43 4.50 1.74 -7.89
N GLY A 44 4.69 1.43 -6.61
CA GLY A 44 5.25 0.15 -6.15
C GLY A 44 4.23 -0.89 -5.68
N MET A 45 2.96 -0.52 -5.49
CA MET A 45 1.96 -1.40 -4.87
C MET A 45 0.72 -1.65 -5.74
N CYS A 46 0.31 -0.69 -6.55
CA CYS A 46 -0.97 -0.75 -7.27
C CYS A 46 -0.81 -1.31 -8.68
N THR A 47 -1.64 -2.30 -9.03
CA THR A 47 -1.76 -2.81 -10.42
C THR A 47 -2.76 -2.00 -11.24
N ARG A 48 -3.75 -1.38 -10.57
CA ARG A 48 -4.77 -0.52 -11.16
C ARG A 48 -4.92 0.71 -10.28
N ILE A 49 -5.19 1.85 -10.92
CA ILE A 49 -5.29 3.15 -10.26
C ILE A 49 -6.63 3.78 -10.65
N GLN A 50 -7.32 4.35 -9.66
CA GLN A 50 -8.49 5.20 -9.82
C GLN A 50 -8.16 6.55 -9.19
N VAL A 51 -8.49 7.66 -9.86
CA VAL A 51 -8.27 9.01 -9.37
C VAL A 51 -9.63 9.62 -8.99
N MET A 52 -9.69 10.29 -7.85
CA MET A 52 -10.86 11.02 -7.35
C MET A 52 -10.44 12.38 -6.83
#